data_AF-A0A2G4I7Y1-F1
#
_entry.id   AF-A0A2G4I7Y1-F1
#
_cell.length_a   1.000
_cell.length_b   1.000
_cell.length_c   1.000
_cell.angle_alpha   90.00
_cell.angle_beta   90.00
_cell.angle_gamma   90.00
#
_symmetry.space_group_name_H-M   'P 1'
#
loop_
_entity.id
_entity.type
_entity.pdbx_description
1 polymer ?
#
loop_
_entity_poly.entity_id
_entity_poly.type
_entity_poly.pdbx_seq_one_letter_code
_entity_poly.pdbx_strand_id
1 'polypeptide(L)'
;MPSLHSHQMPFSNHHPPTQQRPHARPWACAFALLLLLGTKAAPADAPVSVGQIAADGVQLPLPAAAVNAVQVRAHTRMLDIDFAAKTSPATPPGRYRFQLEGADAGWRAPIGVMRFTVRFNDTRGNAVSGEEFDAHGESPGWTGLPESSRFIARRETLEVPAGAARLQVWLSSAGPQQTMGVYVLDVLAITLIPRDPRRTPERIELIPTTGSLVDQPAGTPAGWARHGTSLGIAQITPRIGKPPFIIMRDDRRDAFGGWLTTTEKSTPLEDVGRVVIEWQEAYSIGWGGSARQSYPYLPAGEYRMRLQPLTVEGKPAGDVITTRIVVVPPFYEALWFWTLAVLGGAALTAWLVRQFTRRRMQRRLDALERERAIERERSRIARDLHDNLGADLTHLALLSDLAQSDASDPAKTAKNLDQIFDLARTLTRQVDEMVWAVNPANDSLKGFVPFLSNYAQNYLLAAGIPCRLDIPAAFPDAPLSSTQRHHLFLTVKEALHNIVKHARATEAWLRIRTDDHRLTIVVEDNGRGIAESATAGDGTANMQQRIASIGGALERTSEPGKGTHISLSLPLAKPV
;
A
#
# COMPACT_ATOMS: atom_id res chain seq x y z
N MET A 1 -11.93 59.07 17.19
CA MET A 1 -10.71 59.28 18.01
C MET A 1 -11.01 58.76 19.43
N PRO A 2 -10.02 58.16 20.11
CA PRO A 2 -10.03 56.80 20.67
C PRO A 2 -10.65 56.76 22.10
N SER A 3 -10.89 55.64 22.80
CA SER A 3 -10.26 54.32 22.86
C SER A 3 -11.19 53.32 23.56
N LEU A 4 -11.43 52.15 22.95
CA LEU A 4 -12.06 50.98 23.58
C LEU A 4 -10.98 50.12 24.24
N HIS A 5 -11.10 49.86 25.55
CA HIS A 5 -10.32 48.85 26.26
C HIS A 5 -11.05 47.50 26.21
N SER A 6 -10.44 46.56 25.50
CA SER A 6 -10.82 45.15 25.43
C SER A 6 -10.20 44.38 26.60
N HIS A 7 -11.03 43.88 27.51
CA HIS A 7 -10.64 42.80 28.43
C HIS A 7 -10.77 41.45 27.70
N GLN A 8 -9.63 40.88 27.32
CA GLN A 8 -9.52 39.50 26.88
C GLN A 8 -9.31 38.58 28.10
N MET A 9 -10.23 37.64 28.28
CA MET A 9 -10.05 36.45 29.11
C MET A 9 -9.10 35.47 28.39
N PRO A 10 -8.16 34.81 29.09
CA PRO A 10 -7.32 33.81 28.46
C PRO A 10 -8.08 32.48 28.34
N PHE A 11 -8.37 32.08 27.10
CA PHE A 11 -8.76 30.70 26.77
C PHE A 11 -7.56 29.77 27.01
N SER A 12 -7.64 28.96 28.07
CA SER A 12 -6.69 27.88 28.32
C SER A 12 -6.99 26.71 27.38
N ASN A 13 -6.28 26.63 26.26
CA ASN A 13 -6.27 25.45 25.39
C ASN A 13 -5.73 24.23 26.16
N HIS A 14 -6.62 23.32 26.57
CA HIS A 14 -6.25 21.97 26.97
C HIS A 14 -5.86 21.16 25.74
N HIS A 15 -4.57 21.12 25.44
CA HIS A 15 -4.00 20.06 24.62
C HIS A 15 -4.12 18.72 25.37
N PRO A 16 -4.51 17.62 24.69
CA PRO A 16 -4.42 16.30 25.29
C PRO A 16 -2.95 15.98 25.62
N PRO A 17 -2.67 15.24 26.71
CA PRO A 17 -1.30 14.89 27.05
C PRO A 17 -0.70 14.06 25.91
N THR A 18 0.33 14.60 25.28
CA THR A 18 1.27 13.87 24.44
C THR A 18 1.72 12.62 25.19
N GLN A 19 1.21 11.46 24.80
CA GLN A 19 1.83 10.18 25.11
C GLN A 19 3.29 10.27 24.64
N GLN A 20 4.22 10.38 25.58
CA GLN A 20 5.63 10.17 25.32
C GLN A 20 5.75 8.74 24.78
N ARG A 21 5.90 8.62 23.46
CA ARG A 21 6.39 7.40 22.83
C ARG A 21 7.75 7.12 23.48
N PRO A 22 7.97 5.95 24.10
CA PRO A 22 9.31 5.58 24.49
C PRO A 22 10.15 5.54 23.21
N HIS A 23 11.27 6.27 23.21
CA HIS A 23 12.23 6.29 22.12
C HIS A 23 12.54 4.85 21.69
N ALA A 24 12.07 4.47 20.49
CA ALA A 24 12.50 3.28 19.81
C ALA A 24 14.01 3.44 19.51
N ARG A 25 14.84 2.77 20.32
CA ARG A 25 16.26 2.57 20.00
C ARG A 25 16.33 1.74 18.70
N PRO A 26 17.32 1.97 17.82
CA PRO A 26 17.50 1.13 16.64
C PRO A 26 18.07 -0.23 17.08
N TRP A 27 17.25 -1.28 17.01
CA TRP A 27 17.74 -2.64 17.24
C TRP A 27 18.35 -3.17 15.95
N ALA A 28 19.68 -3.14 15.90
CA ALA A 28 20.46 -3.99 15.02
C ALA A 28 20.28 -5.46 15.47
N CYS A 29 20.20 -6.35 14.49
CA CYS A 29 20.08 -7.80 14.66
C CYS A 29 20.86 -8.37 15.85
N ALA A 30 20.15 -9.04 16.75
CA ALA A 30 20.75 -10.08 17.58
C ALA A 30 19.70 -11.18 17.80
N PHE A 31 20.09 -12.38 17.38
CA PHE A 31 19.61 -13.67 17.87
C PHE A 31 19.19 -13.59 19.34
N ALA A 32 18.13 -14.34 19.67
CA ALA A 32 17.71 -14.62 21.04
C ALA A 32 18.93 -14.97 21.92
N LEU A 33 19.39 -14.02 22.71
CA LEU A 33 20.39 -14.23 23.73
C LEU A 33 19.70 -14.22 25.08
N LEU A 34 19.80 -15.36 25.76
CA LEU A 34 19.31 -15.64 27.09
C LEU A 34 19.52 -14.47 28.07
N LEU A 35 18.42 -13.97 28.62
CA LEU A 35 18.38 -13.46 29.99
C LEU A 35 17.54 -14.44 30.81
N LEU A 36 18.19 -15.49 31.30
CA LEU A 36 17.68 -16.37 32.34
C LEU A 36 17.65 -15.58 33.66
N LEU A 37 16.57 -14.82 33.90
CA LEU A 37 16.14 -14.45 35.24
C LEU A 37 14.92 -15.30 35.55
N GLY A 38 15.04 -16.13 36.58
CA GLY A 38 14.19 -17.28 36.86
C GLY A 38 12.69 -17.01 36.70
N THR A 39 12.10 -17.61 35.67
CA THR A 39 10.65 -17.74 35.52
C THR A 39 10.19 -18.88 36.42
N LYS A 40 9.60 -18.58 37.59
CA LYS A 40 8.90 -19.59 38.38
C LYS A 40 7.53 -19.83 37.76
N ALA A 41 7.28 -21.05 37.28
CA ALA A 41 5.92 -21.51 37.00
C ALA A 41 5.12 -21.39 38.30
N ALA A 42 3.83 -21.07 38.19
CA ALA A 42 2.95 -21.19 39.34
C ALA A 42 3.08 -22.62 39.90
N PRO A 43 3.42 -22.82 41.18
CA PRO A 43 3.28 -24.15 41.79
C PRO A 43 1.83 -24.61 41.60
N ALA A 44 1.62 -25.91 41.43
CA ALA A 44 0.29 -26.47 41.14
C ALA A 44 -0.77 -26.02 42.19
N ASP A 45 -0.33 -25.75 43.41
CA ASP A 45 -1.14 -25.35 44.57
C ASP A 45 -1.24 -23.84 44.79
N ALA A 46 -0.79 -23.02 43.83
CA ALA A 46 -0.94 -21.57 43.93
C ALA A 46 -2.43 -21.17 44.04
N PRO A 47 -2.80 -20.26 44.97
CA PRO A 47 -4.19 -19.88 45.21
C PRO A 47 -4.82 -19.12 44.02
N VAL A 48 -4.00 -18.52 43.16
CA VAL A 48 -4.42 -17.78 41.96
C VAL A 48 -3.45 -18.09 40.82
N SER A 49 -3.99 -18.22 39.60
CA SER A 49 -3.21 -18.41 38.38
C SER A 49 -3.83 -17.65 37.20
N VAL A 50 -3.05 -17.45 36.14
CA VAL A 50 -3.63 -17.11 34.83
C VAL A 50 -4.43 -18.32 34.35
N GLY A 51 -5.75 -18.17 34.19
CA GLY A 51 -6.65 -19.23 33.74
C GLY A 51 -6.73 -19.30 32.22
N GLN A 52 -6.87 -18.15 31.56
CA GLN A 52 -6.96 -18.06 30.11
C GLN A 52 -6.39 -16.73 29.61
N ILE A 53 -5.79 -16.73 28.42
CA ILE A 53 -5.45 -15.50 27.69
C ILE A 53 -6.14 -15.57 26.33
N ALA A 54 -6.81 -14.50 25.93
CA ALA A 54 -7.44 -14.39 24.61
C ALA A 54 -7.00 -13.10 23.90
N ALA A 55 -6.78 -13.20 22.60
CA ALA A 55 -6.50 -12.07 21.72
C ALA A 55 -7.66 -11.90 20.74
N ASP A 56 -8.34 -10.75 20.78
CA ASP A 56 -9.52 -10.46 19.96
C ASP A 56 -10.60 -11.56 20.03
N GLY A 57 -10.81 -12.13 21.23
CA GLY A 57 -11.75 -13.23 21.47
C GLY A 57 -11.24 -14.63 21.14
N VAL A 58 -10.05 -14.77 20.54
CA VAL A 58 -9.43 -16.07 20.23
C VAL A 58 -8.54 -16.52 21.39
N GLN A 59 -8.81 -17.71 21.93
CA GLN A 59 -8.03 -18.27 23.03
C GLN A 59 -6.60 -18.61 22.58
N LEU A 60 -5.62 -18.23 23.38
CA LEU A 60 -4.21 -18.53 23.17
C LEU A 60 -3.78 -19.69 24.08
N PRO A 61 -2.94 -20.62 23.59
CA PRO A 61 -2.45 -21.73 24.40
C PRO A 61 -1.59 -21.20 25.53
N LEU A 62 -1.93 -21.58 26.77
CA LEU A 62 -1.09 -21.30 27.92
C LEU A 62 0.10 -22.28 27.94
N PRO A 63 1.33 -21.78 28.12
CA PRO A 63 2.52 -22.61 28.15
C PRO A 63 2.51 -23.54 29.36
N ALA A 64 2.73 -24.84 29.14
CA ALA A 64 2.81 -25.85 30.20
C ALA A 64 4.05 -25.69 31.11
N ALA A 65 5.07 -24.97 30.64
CA ALA A 65 6.30 -24.67 31.38
C ALA A 65 6.59 -23.17 31.33
N ALA A 66 7.12 -22.60 32.42
CA ALA A 66 7.39 -21.17 32.59
C ALA A 66 8.30 -20.53 31.53
N VAL A 67 9.03 -21.37 30.79
CA VAL A 67 10.02 -20.96 29.78
C VAL A 67 9.35 -20.53 28.47
N ASN A 68 8.15 -21.05 28.17
CA ASN A 68 7.46 -20.76 26.92
C ASN A 68 6.64 -19.47 27.07
N ALA A 69 6.67 -18.60 26.07
CA ALA A 69 5.91 -17.36 26.04
C ALA A 69 4.58 -17.55 25.31
N VAL A 70 3.54 -16.84 25.75
CA VAL A 70 2.29 -16.70 25.01
C VAL A 70 2.53 -15.75 23.85
N GLN A 71 2.44 -16.25 22.62
CA GLN A 71 2.60 -15.43 21.42
C GLN A 71 1.27 -14.78 21.04
N VAL A 72 1.26 -13.46 21.05
CA VAL A 72 0.14 -12.62 20.63
C VAL A 72 0.45 -12.10 19.22
N ARG A 73 -0.54 -12.17 18.33
CA ARG A 73 -0.38 -11.73 16.94
C ARG A 73 -0.13 -10.22 16.88
N ALA A 74 0.53 -9.80 15.79
CA ALA A 74 0.58 -8.39 15.46
C ALA A 74 -0.86 -7.83 15.29
N HIS A 75 -1.04 -6.55 15.61
CA HIS A 75 -2.32 -5.82 15.49
C HIS A 75 -3.48 -6.33 16.34
N THR A 76 -3.22 -7.11 17.40
CA THR A 76 -4.25 -7.44 18.38
C THR A 76 -4.86 -6.18 18.97
N ARG A 77 -6.19 -6.03 18.85
CA ARG A 77 -6.91 -4.84 19.33
C ARG A 77 -7.19 -4.93 20.81
N MET A 78 -7.44 -6.13 21.31
CA MET A 78 -7.75 -6.38 22.71
C MET A 78 -7.11 -7.68 23.18
N LEU A 79 -6.31 -7.59 24.24
CA LEU A 79 -5.78 -8.75 24.96
C LEU A 79 -6.54 -8.91 26.28
N ASP A 80 -7.31 -9.98 26.40
CA ASP A 80 -8.02 -10.36 27.61
C ASP A 80 -7.22 -11.40 28.39
N ILE A 81 -7.05 -11.15 29.69
CA ILE A 81 -6.37 -12.06 30.62
C ILE A 81 -7.36 -12.39 31.73
N ASP A 82 -7.77 -13.66 31.77
CA ASP A 82 -8.66 -14.20 32.78
C ASP A 82 -7.84 -14.84 33.90
N PHE A 83 -8.03 -14.34 35.12
CA PHE A 83 -7.44 -14.92 36.32
C PHE A 83 -8.39 -15.95 36.92
N ALA A 84 -7.85 -17.10 37.26
CA ALA A 84 -8.56 -18.17 37.95
C ALA A 84 -8.11 -18.22 39.40
N ALA A 85 -9.06 -18.09 40.32
CA ALA A 85 -8.81 -18.33 41.74
C ALA A 85 -9.15 -19.78 42.08
N LYS A 86 -8.23 -20.51 42.71
CA LYS A 86 -8.46 -21.89 43.16
C LYS A 86 -9.03 -21.89 44.58
N THR A 87 -9.94 -22.81 44.85
CA THR A 87 -10.46 -23.15 46.18
C THR A 87 -9.76 -24.43 46.64
N SER A 88 -8.83 -24.34 47.60
CA SER A 88 -8.28 -25.50 48.29
C SER A 88 -8.49 -25.34 49.80
N PRO A 89 -8.93 -26.39 50.53
CA PRO A 89 -9.06 -26.34 51.99
C PRO A 89 -7.76 -26.06 52.73
N ALA A 90 -6.61 -26.33 52.09
CA ALA A 90 -5.28 -26.20 52.70
C ALA A 90 -4.66 -24.78 52.58
N THR A 91 -5.20 -23.93 51.71
CA THR A 91 -4.68 -22.58 51.46
C THR A 91 -5.81 -21.60 51.72
N PRO A 92 -5.76 -20.79 52.81
CA PRO A 92 -6.83 -19.85 53.11
C PRO A 92 -7.02 -18.89 51.93
N PRO A 93 -8.25 -18.42 51.67
CA PRO A 93 -8.54 -17.56 50.53
C PRO A 93 -7.75 -16.26 50.65
N GLY A 94 -6.76 -16.11 49.78
CA GLY A 94 -5.99 -14.90 49.61
C GLY A 94 -6.60 -14.03 48.52
N ARG A 95 -6.45 -12.72 48.66
CA ARG A 95 -6.68 -11.79 47.56
C ARG A 95 -5.43 -11.73 46.68
N TYR A 96 -5.49 -11.09 45.53
CA TYR A 96 -4.30 -10.93 44.67
C TYR A 96 -4.21 -9.55 44.06
N ARG A 97 -2.99 -9.22 43.64
CA ARG A 97 -2.69 -8.08 42.77
C ARG A 97 -1.95 -8.57 41.53
N PHE A 98 -2.13 -7.88 40.42
CA PHE A 98 -1.50 -8.18 39.15
C PHE A 98 -0.76 -6.96 38.60
N GLN A 99 0.17 -7.19 37.68
CA GLN A 99 0.84 -6.15 36.93
C GLN A 99 1.24 -6.73 35.57
N LEU A 100 0.85 -6.08 34.48
CA LEU A 100 1.46 -6.32 33.18
C LEU A 100 2.70 -5.42 33.05
N GLU A 101 3.86 -5.95 33.42
CA GLU A 101 5.14 -5.25 33.28
C GLU A 101 5.39 -4.91 31.80
N GLY A 102 5.67 -3.63 31.53
CA GLY A 102 5.76 -3.07 30.18
C GLY A 102 4.52 -2.28 29.74
N ALA A 103 3.38 -2.45 30.42
CA ALA A 103 2.14 -1.72 30.15
C ALA A 103 1.60 -0.95 31.38
N ASP A 104 1.58 -1.58 32.55
CA ASP A 104 1.13 -0.95 33.79
C ASP A 104 2.28 -0.20 34.50
N ALA A 105 1.97 0.99 35.04
CA ALA A 105 2.93 1.78 35.83
C ALA A 105 3.31 1.14 37.17
N GLY A 106 2.48 0.24 37.70
CA GLY A 106 2.67 -0.41 39.00
C GLY A 106 1.68 -1.54 39.21
N TRP A 107 1.65 -2.09 40.43
CA TRP A 107 0.68 -3.12 40.80
C TRP A 107 -0.76 -2.60 40.79
N ARG A 108 -1.67 -3.43 40.29
CA ARG A 108 -3.11 -3.19 40.24
C ARG A 108 -3.83 -4.34 40.92
N ALA A 109 -5.05 -4.12 41.39
CA ALA A 109 -5.92 -5.18 41.90
C ALA A 109 -7.32 -4.99 41.31
N PRO A 110 -8.10 -6.07 41.11
CA PRO A 110 -9.51 -5.92 40.81
C PRO A 110 -10.19 -5.18 41.97
N ILE A 111 -11.19 -4.36 41.65
CA ILE A 111 -11.82 -3.46 42.62
C ILE A 111 -12.84 -4.26 43.44
N GLY A 112 -12.49 -4.52 44.71
CA GLY A 112 -13.45 -4.89 45.75
C GLY A 112 -13.90 -3.64 46.50
N VAL A 113 -15.15 -3.62 46.96
CA VAL A 113 -15.75 -2.48 47.66
C VAL A 113 -16.38 -2.95 48.96
N MET A 114 -16.02 -2.30 50.07
CA MET A 114 -16.76 -2.38 51.32
C MET A 114 -17.39 -1.02 51.61
N ARG A 115 -18.52 -1.01 52.28
CA ARG A 115 -19.37 0.18 52.35
C ARG A 115 -19.71 0.56 53.77
N PHE A 116 -19.60 1.85 54.05
CA PHE A 116 -20.17 2.49 55.22
C PHE A 116 -21.42 3.27 54.80
N THR A 117 -22.57 2.98 55.39
CA THR A 117 -23.85 3.59 55.01
C THR A 117 -24.47 4.30 56.20
N VAL A 118 -24.93 5.52 55.96
CA VAL A 118 -25.76 6.29 56.90
C VAL A 118 -27.18 6.29 56.36
N ARG A 119 -28.14 5.87 57.17
CA ARG A 119 -29.53 5.70 56.74
C ARG A 119 -30.47 6.46 57.65
N PHE A 120 -31.36 7.25 57.05
CA PHE A 120 -32.44 7.94 57.71
C PHE A 120 -33.70 7.09 57.62
N ASN A 121 -34.33 6.81 58.77
CA ASN A 121 -35.54 6.01 58.85
C ASN A 121 -36.70 6.81 59.44
N ASP A 122 -37.93 6.46 59.04
CA ASP A 122 -39.16 6.99 59.63
C ASP A 122 -39.45 6.37 61.01
N THR A 123 -40.55 6.77 61.65
CA THR A 123 -40.98 6.23 62.96
C THR A 123 -41.37 4.75 62.92
N ARG A 124 -41.61 4.18 61.73
CA ARG A 124 -41.93 2.76 61.50
C ARG A 124 -40.69 1.93 61.18
N GLY A 125 -39.51 2.57 61.04
CA GLY A 125 -38.25 1.91 60.69
C GLY A 125 -38.01 1.76 59.18
N ASN A 126 -38.84 2.34 58.31
CA ASN A 126 -38.63 2.30 56.87
C ASN A 126 -37.55 3.30 56.45
N ALA A 127 -36.77 2.97 55.42
CA ALA A 127 -35.82 3.93 54.82
C ALA A 127 -36.58 5.13 54.25
N VAL A 128 -36.13 6.33 54.61
CA VAL A 128 -36.50 7.59 53.97
C VAL A 128 -35.41 8.00 52.97
N SER A 129 -34.15 7.96 53.39
CA SER A 129 -32.98 8.16 52.54
C SER A 129 -31.73 7.50 53.14
N GLY A 130 -30.63 7.50 52.40
CA GLY A 130 -29.34 7.10 52.92
C GLY A 130 -28.20 7.53 52.01
N GLU A 131 -27.01 7.63 52.60
CA GLU A 131 -25.75 7.98 51.93
C GLU A 131 -24.76 6.84 52.10
N GLU A 132 -24.03 6.54 51.04
CA GLU A 132 -23.08 5.42 50.97
C GLU A 132 -21.67 5.94 50.75
N PHE A 133 -20.75 5.47 51.58
CA PHE A 133 -19.32 5.79 51.54
C PHE A 133 -18.54 4.52 51.22
N ASP A 134 -18.11 4.42 49.97
CA ASP A 134 -17.40 3.25 49.46
C ASP A 134 -15.90 3.34 49.76
N ALA A 135 -15.35 2.28 50.35
CA ALA A 135 -13.92 2.05 50.54
C ALA A 135 -13.43 0.95 49.59
N HIS A 136 -12.30 1.20 48.92
CA HIS A 136 -11.68 0.26 47.98
C HIS A 136 -10.17 0.45 47.96
N GLY A 137 -9.43 -0.60 47.60
CA GLY A 137 -7.96 -0.56 47.58
C GLY A 137 -7.38 -0.48 48.98
N GLU A 138 -6.28 0.24 49.16
CA GLU A 138 -5.57 0.33 50.44
C GLU A 138 -5.42 1.79 50.89
N SER A 139 -5.80 2.06 52.14
CA SER A 139 -5.68 3.39 52.74
C SER A 139 -4.21 3.76 53.00
N PRO A 140 -3.79 5.02 52.80
CA PRO A 140 -2.41 5.43 53.03
C PRO A 140 -1.96 5.17 54.48
N GLY A 141 -0.83 4.48 54.64
CA GLY A 141 -0.27 4.14 55.95
C GLY A 141 -0.89 2.91 56.61
N TRP A 142 -1.61 2.08 55.86
CA TRP A 142 -2.01 0.74 56.29
C TRP A 142 -0.78 -0.17 56.46
N THR A 143 -0.68 -0.88 57.59
CA THR A 143 0.43 -1.78 57.93
C THR A 143 0.01 -3.26 58.04
N GLY A 144 -1.28 -3.53 57.82
CA GLY A 144 -1.91 -4.85 58.02
C GLY A 144 -2.48 -5.09 59.41
N LEU A 145 -2.27 -4.17 60.36
CA LEU A 145 -2.87 -4.22 61.69
C LEU A 145 -3.43 -2.84 62.06
N PRO A 146 -4.66 -2.75 62.61
CA PRO A 146 -5.27 -1.48 63.00
C PRO A 146 -4.40 -0.65 63.94
N GLU A 147 -3.75 -1.27 64.93
CA GLU A 147 -3.04 -0.60 66.01
C GLU A 147 -1.79 0.15 65.53
N SER A 148 -1.23 -0.26 64.40
CA SER A 148 -0.01 0.32 63.82
C SER A 148 -0.27 1.05 62.50
N SER A 149 -1.54 1.14 62.08
CA SER A 149 -1.94 1.81 60.84
C SER A 149 -2.31 3.27 61.08
N ARG A 150 -2.11 4.10 60.06
CA ARG A 150 -2.64 5.47 60.05
C ARG A 150 -4.08 5.46 59.55
N PHE A 151 -4.96 6.16 60.25
CA PHE A 151 -6.35 6.34 59.85
C PHE A 151 -6.56 7.65 59.08
N ILE A 152 -7.46 7.60 58.12
CA ILE A 152 -7.97 8.76 57.39
C ILE A 152 -9.16 9.31 58.18
N ALA A 153 -9.09 10.58 58.59
CA ALA A 153 -10.24 11.24 59.20
C ALA A 153 -11.20 11.74 58.10
N ARG A 154 -12.47 11.42 58.25
CA ARG A 154 -13.57 11.86 57.38
C ARG A 154 -14.63 12.61 58.18
N ARG A 155 -15.28 13.55 57.50
CA ARG A 155 -16.35 14.37 58.04
C ARG A 155 -17.31 14.72 56.93
N GLU A 156 -18.58 14.43 57.15
CA GLU A 156 -19.65 14.69 56.18
C GLU A 156 -20.82 15.41 56.86
N THR A 157 -21.49 16.30 56.13
CA THR A 157 -22.67 17.03 56.63
C THR A 157 -23.87 16.65 55.78
N LEU A 158 -24.86 16.04 56.41
CA LEU A 158 -26.06 15.51 55.76
C LEU A 158 -27.29 16.30 56.22
N GLU A 159 -28.15 16.66 55.28
CA GLU A 159 -29.47 17.25 55.58
C GLU A 159 -30.43 16.16 56.06
N VAL A 160 -31.19 16.44 57.13
CA VAL A 160 -32.22 15.51 57.59
C VAL A 160 -33.44 15.61 56.67
N PRO A 161 -33.80 14.55 55.93
CA PRO A 161 -34.92 14.59 55.01
C PRO A 161 -36.24 14.69 55.77
N ALA A 162 -37.25 15.24 55.11
CA ALA A 162 -38.60 15.31 55.69
C ALA A 162 -39.14 13.90 55.99
N GLY A 163 -39.67 13.70 57.20
CA GLY A 163 -40.23 12.42 57.64
C GLY A 163 -39.22 11.45 58.28
N ALA A 164 -37.92 11.79 58.31
CA ALA A 164 -36.96 11.01 59.09
C ALA A 164 -37.11 11.26 60.59
N ALA A 165 -37.15 10.17 61.36
CA ALA A 165 -37.24 10.18 62.81
C ALA A 165 -35.97 9.63 63.47
N ARG A 166 -35.24 8.73 62.80
CA ARG A 166 -34.06 8.05 63.36
C ARG A 166 -32.92 7.95 62.35
N LEU A 167 -31.69 7.99 62.84
CA LEU A 167 -30.48 7.76 62.07
C LEU A 167 -29.85 6.41 62.45
N GLN A 168 -29.57 5.58 61.45
CA GLN A 168 -28.83 4.33 61.62
C GLN A 168 -27.55 4.34 60.80
N VAL A 169 -26.56 3.59 61.28
CA VAL A 169 -25.27 3.44 60.62
C VAL A 169 -25.00 1.95 60.38
N TRP A 170 -24.50 1.65 59.19
CA TRP A 170 -24.23 0.31 58.70
C TRP A 170 -22.81 0.25 58.14
N LEU A 171 -22.13 -0.86 58.35
CA LEU A 171 -20.85 -1.18 57.74
C LEU A 171 -21.01 -2.57 57.13
N SER A 172 -20.82 -2.72 55.83
CA SER A 172 -21.07 -3.99 55.16
C SER A 172 -20.01 -4.35 54.13
N SER A 173 -19.64 -5.64 54.10
CA SER A 173 -18.79 -6.20 53.05
C SER A 173 -19.54 -6.50 51.76
N ALA A 174 -20.84 -6.13 51.69
CA ALA A 174 -21.77 -6.41 50.60
C ALA A 174 -21.51 -5.64 49.28
N GLY A 175 -20.25 -5.53 48.87
CA GLY A 175 -19.89 -5.33 47.47
C GLY A 175 -20.16 -6.60 46.64
N PRO A 176 -19.50 -6.76 45.48
CA PRO A 176 -19.53 -8.01 44.73
C PRO A 176 -19.11 -9.20 45.60
N GLN A 177 -19.70 -10.39 45.38
CA GLN A 177 -19.51 -11.60 46.21
C GLN A 177 -18.05 -11.98 46.49
N GLN A 178 -17.10 -11.53 45.67
CA GLN A 178 -15.68 -11.89 45.73
C GLN A 178 -14.80 -10.83 46.41
N THR A 179 -15.42 -9.81 47.02
CA THR A 179 -14.71 -8.78 47.80
C THR A 179 -14.11 -9.41 49.04
N MET A 180 -12.82 -9.16 49.27
CA MET A 180 -12.11 -9.65 50.45
C MET A 180 -11.24 -8.54 51.01
N GLY A 181 -11.06 -8.51 52.32
CA GLY A 181 -10.16 -7.54 52.93
C GLY A 181 -10.54 -7.15 54.35
N VAL A 182 -9.95 -6.04 54.79
CA VAL A 182 -10.20 -5.46 56.11
C VAL A 182 -10.67 -4.03 55.94
N TYR A 183 -11.75 -3.66 56.62
CA TYR A 183 -12.21 -2.28 56.78
C TYR A 183 -12.41 -2.00 58.26
N VAL A 184 -11.68 -1.01 58.76
CA VAL A 184 -11.66 -0.62 60.17
C VAL A 184 -12.22 0.79 60.33
N LEU A 185 -13.11 0.94 61.31
CA LEU A 185 -13.58 2.24 61.78
C LEU A 185 -13.09 2.50 63.22
N ASP A 186 -12.70 3.75 63.45
CA ASP A 186 -12.43 4.32 64.77
C ASP A 186 -13.10 5.70 64.90
N VAL A 187 -13.25 6.19 66.13
CA VAL A 187 -13.75 7.55 66.45
C VAL A 187 -15.01 7.92 65.65
N LEU A 188 -16.00 7.04 65.62
CA LEU A 188 -17.26 7.27 64.92
C LEU A 188 -18.22 8.05 65.82
N ALA A 189 -18.47 9.30 65.43
CA ALA A 189 -19.33 10.22 66.16
C ALA A 189 -20.30 10.93 65.22
N ILE A 190 -21.45 11.31 65.77
CA ILE A 190 -22.47 12.10 65.10
C ILE A 190 -22.72 13.36 65.91
N THR A 191 -22.72 14.52 65.26
CA THR A 191 -23.17 15.79 65.83
C THR A 191 -24.50 16.19 65.23
N LEU A 192 -25.54 16.27 66.06
CA LEU A 192 -26.87 16.71 65.69
C LEU A 192 -26.91 18.24 65.72
N ILE A 193 -27.27 18.87 64.60
CA ILE A 193 -27.44 20.32 64.49
C ILE A 193 -28.95 20.62 64.49
N PRO A 194 -29.47 21.23 65.57
CA PRO A 194 -30.88 21.60 65.66
C PRO A 194 -31.31 22.59 64.56
N ARG A 195 -32.59 22.58 64.19
CA ARG A 195 -33.18 23.60 63.29
C ARG A 195 -33.26 24.97 63.96
N ASP A 196 -33.47 25.00 65.28
CA ASP A 196 -33.41 26.22 66.08
C ASP A 196 -31.96 26.56 66.43
N PRO A 197 -31.40 27.66 65.90
CA PRO A 197 -30.00 28.06 66.14
C PRO A 197 -29.71 28.42 67.61
N ARG A 198 -30.74 28.57 68.47
CA ARG A 198 -30.55 28.80 69.91
C ARG A 198 -30.24 27.51 70.69
N ARG A 199 -30.53 26.34 70.14
CA ARG A 199 -30.19 25.05 70.76
C ARG A 199 -28.75 24.67 70.43
N THR A 200 -28.05 24.14 71.43
CA THR A 200 -26.67 23.69 71.26
C THR A 200 -26.61 22.37 70.49
N PRO A 201 -25.67 22.22 69.54
CA PRO A 201 -25.43 20.92 68.90
C PRO A 201 -25.06 19.84 69.92
N GLU A 202 -25.57 18.63 69.73
CA GLU A 202 -25.29 17.47 70.59
C GLU A 202 -24.38 16.50 69.85
N ARG A 203 -23.27 16.09 70.47
CA ARG A 203 -22.33 15.09 69.92
C ARG A 203 -22.54 13.74 70.61
N ILE A 204 -22.73 12.71 69.81
CA ILE A 204 -22.99 11.33 70.23
C ILE A 204 -21.89 10.43 69.67
N GLU A 205 -21.12 9.79 70.55
CA GLU A 205 -20.14 8.77 70.18
C GLU A 205 -20.85 7.43 69.99
N LEU A 206 -20.67 6.80 68.83
CA LEU A 206 -21.38 5.57 68.48
C LEU A 206 -20.65 4.29 68.90
N ILE A 207 -19.38 4.35 69.27
CA ILE A 207 -18.59 3.17 69.67
C ILE A 207 -18.36 3.22 71.19
N PRO A 208 -19.16 2.52 72.01
CA PRO A 208 -18.97 2.48 73.45
C PRO A 208 -17.87 1.50 73.87
N THR A 209 -17.36 1.65 75.09
CA THR A 209 -16.46 0.67 75.75
C THR A 209 -17.21 -0.52 76.36
N THR A 210 -18.53 -0.45 76.46
CA THR A 210 -19.41 -1.49 77.04
C THR A 210 -20.06 -2.35 75.95
N GLY A 211 -20.40 -3.60 76.27
CA GLY A 211 -21.11 -4.50 75.36
C GLY A 211 -21.01 -5.95 75.81
N SER A 212 -21.34 -6.87 74.91
CA SER A 212 -21.18 -8.31 75.15
C SER A 212 -19.83 -8.79 74.60
N LEU A 213 -19.07 -9.55 75.40
CA LEU A 213 -17.78 -10.14 75.01
C LEU A 213 -16.79 -9.12 74.40
N VAL A 214 -16.80 -7.87 74.89
CA VAL A 214 -15.99 -6.76 74.31
C VAL A 214 -14.47 -6.94 74.43
N ASP A 215 -14.02 -7.93 75.20
CA ASP A 215 -12.61 -8.33 75.30
C ASP A 215 -12.20 -9.40 74.28
N GLN A 216 -13.12 -9.82 73.41
CA GLN A 216 -12.89 -10.84 72.38
C GLN A 216 -13.20 -10.29 70.98
N PRO A 217 -12.55 -10.81 69.91
CA PRO A 217 -12.86 -10.38 68.54
C PRO A 217 -14.31 -10.62 68.12
N ALA A 218 -14.95 -11.64 68.70
CA ALA A 218 -16.35 -11.95 68.51
C ALA A 218 -17.28 -11.15 69.43
N GLY A 219 -16.82 -10.07 70.07
CA GLY A 219 -17.63 -9.18 70.88
C GLY A 219 -18.61 -8.35 70.05
N THR A 220 -19.64 -7.81 70.71
CA THR A 220 -20.61 -6.88 70.13
C THR A 220 -20.72 -5.65 71.05
N PRO A 221 -20.26 -4.46 70.62
CA PRO A 221 -20.43 -3.23 71.39
C PRO A 221 -21.90 -2.91 71.65
N ALA A 222 -22.21 -2.26 72.77
CA ALA A 222 -23.57 -1.88 73.11
C ALA A 222 -24.21 -1.01 72.01
N GLY A 223 -25.44 -1.36 71.59
CA GLY A 223 -26.15 -0.66 70.52
C GLY A 223 -25.74 -1.04 69.10
N TRP A 224 -24.81 -1.98 68.94
CA TRP A 224 -24.48 -2.60 67.66
C TRP A 224 -25.05 -4.01 67.58
N ALA A 225 -25.27 -4.47 66.36
CA ALA A 225 -25.59 -5.84 66.01
C ALA A 225 -24.73 -6.27 64.82
N ARG A 226 -24.42 -7.57 64.78
CA ARG A 226 -23.77 -8.20 63.63
C ARG A 226 -24.84 -8.76 62.71
N HIS A 227 -24.61 -8.66 61.40
CA HIS A 227 -25.52 -9.18 60.38
C HIS A 227 -24.75 -9.84 59.24
N GLY A 228 -25.50 -10.44 58.31
CA GLY A 228 -24.98 -11.14 57.13
C GLY A 228 -25.00 -12.66 57.25
N THR A 229 -24.48 -13.34 56.24
CA THR A 229 -24.41 -14.81 56.19
C THR A 229 -23.29 -15.39 57.05
N SER A 230 -22.29 -14.58 57.40
CA SER A 230 -21.20 -14.96 58.31
C SER A 230 -20.95 -13.88 59.35
N LEU A 231 -21.38 -14.13 60.58
CA LEU A 231 -21.17 -13.22 61.72
C LEU A 231 -19.69 -13.07 62.10
N GLY A 232 -18.82 -13.99 61.68
CA GLY A 232 -17.38 -13.94 61.94
C GLY A 232 -16.63 -12.89 61.11
N ILE A 233 -17.27 -12.29 60.10
CA ILE A 233 -16.69 -11.19 59.31
C ILE A 233 -16.69 -9.89 60.13
N ALA A 234 -17.76 -9.65 60.88
CA ALA A 234 -17.91 -8.51 61.76
C ALA A 234 -17.23 -8.80 63.10
N GLN A 235 -16.08 -8.16 63.33
CA GLN A 235 -15.23 -8.34 64.51
C GLN A 235 -14.91 -7.00 65.18
N ILE A 236 -14.38 -7.08 66.38
CA ILE A 236 -13.78 -5.93 67.06
C ILE A 236 -12.32 -6.21 67.40
N THR A 237 -11.50 -5.17 67.54
CA THR A 237 -10.24 -5.32 68.29
C THR A 237 -10.33 -4.55 69.61
N PRO A 238 -10.34 -5.25 70.76
CA PRO A 238 -10.36 -4.63 72.08
C PRO A 238 -9.16 -3.71 72.32
N ARG A 239 -9.37 -2.62 73.06
CA ARG A 239 -8.31 -1.70 73.47
C ARG A 239 -8.43 -1.35 74.95
N ILE A 240 -7.32 -1.42 75.68
CA ILE A 240 -7.32 -1.10 77.12
C ILE A 240 -7.66 0.38 77.31
N GLY A 241 -8.74 0.65 78.06
CA GLY A 241 -9.16 2.01 78.43
C GLY A 241 -9.67 2.88 77.27
N LYS A 242 -9.92 2.29 76.09
CA LYS A 242 -10.43 2.99 74.90
C LYS A 242 -11.55 2.17 74.25
N PRO A 243 -12.47 2.80 73.49
CA PRO A 243 -13.43 2.06 72.67
C PRO A 243 -12.70 1.04 71.77
N PRO A 244 -13.27 -0.13 71.47
CA PRO A 244 -12.65 -1.07 70.54
C PRO A 244 -12.63 -0.51 69.11
N PHE A 245 -11.77 -1.05 68.25
CA PHE A 245 -11.90 -0.83 66.81
C PHE A 245 -13.09 -1.65 66.27
N ILE A 246 -13.91 -1.06 65.40
CA ILE A 246 -14.94 -1.80 64.65
C ILE A 246 -14.29 -2.32 63.37
N ILE A 247 -14.29 -3.63 63.16
CA ILE A 247 -13.59 -4.27 62.04
C ILE A 247 -14.58 -5.10 61.24
N MET A 248 -14.52 -4.95 59.92
CA MET A 248 -14.95 -6.00 59.01
C MET A 248 -13.72 -6.67 58.44
N ARG A 249 -13.53 -7.95 58.75
CA ARG A 249 -12.48 -8.79 58.19
C ARG A 249 -13.15 -9.87 57.35
N ASP A 250 -13.27 -9.60 56.06
CA ASP A 250 -13.87 -10.54 55.13
C ASP A 250 -12.80 -11.43 54.50
N ASP A 251 -12.73 -12.66 55.00
CA ASP A 251 -11.87 -13.73 54.52
C ASP A 251 -12.65 -14.81 53.76
N ARG A 252 -13.87 -14.53 53.29
CA ARG A 252 -14.69 -15.50 52.57
C ARG A 252 -15.06 -14.97 51.18
N ARG A 253 -15.33 -15.88 50.23
CA ARG A 253 -15.62 -15.53 48.82
C ARG A 253 -17.10 -15.70 48.45
N ASP A 254 -17.87 -16.24 49.38
CA ASP A 254 -19.25 -16.70 49.22
C ASP A 254 -20.12 -16.29 50.41
N ALA A 255 -19.58 -15.46 51.31
CA ALA A 255 -20.29 -14.91 52.45
C ALA A 255 -20.15 -13.39 52.48
N PHE A 256 -21.04 -12.74 53.21
CA PHE A 256 -20.93 -11.33 53.54
C PHE A 256 -21.29 -11.15 55.01
N GLY A 257 -20.81 -10.05 55.58
CA GLY A 257 -21.07 -9.69 56.96
C GLY A 257 -21.11 -8.18 57.12
N GLY A 258 -21.49 -7.76 58.32
CA GLY A 258 -21.48 -6.35 58.63
C GLY A 258 -21.92 -6.03 60.04
N TRP A 259 -21.78 -4.75 60.34
CA TRP A 259 -22.18 -4.10 61.57
C TRP A 259 -23.37 -3.19 61.29
N LEU A 260 -24.38 -3.19 62.16
CA LEU A 260 -25.47 -2.21 62.11
C LEU A 260 -25.80 -1.72 63.51
N THR A 261 -26.19 -0.45 63.66
CA THR A 261 -26.73 0.08 64.91
C THR A 261 -28.16 -0.40 65.14
N THR A 262 -28.49 -0.90 66.33
CA THR A 262 -29.84 -1.41 66.65
C THR A 262 -30.87 -0.30 66.65
N THR A 263 -32.13 -0.63 66.35
CA THR A 263 -33.23 0.35 66.29
C THR A 263 -33.40 1.10 67.61
N GLU A 264 -33.26 0.44 68.75
CA GLU A 264 -33.39 1.04 70.08
C GLU A 264 -32.31 2.09 70.38
N LYS A 265 -31.10 1.88 69.85
CA LYS A 265 -29.92 2.75 70.05
C LYS A 265 -29.64 3.67 68.87
N SER A 266 -30.45 3.61 67.81
CA SER A 266 -30.37 4.53 66.69
C SER A 266 -30.69 5.96 67.13
N THR A 267 -29.96 6.93 66.61
CA THR A 267 -30.01 8.32 67.10
C THR A 267 -31.35 8.99 66.73
N PRO A 268 -32.12 9.52 67.69
CA PRO A 268 -33.35 10.25 67.38
C PRO A 268 -33.05 11.58 66.69
N LEU A 269 -33.92 12.02 65.78
CA LEU A 269 -33.72 13.21 64.94
C LEU A 269 -34.75 14.33 65.21
N GLU A 270 -35.37 14.34 66.39
CA GLU A 270 -36.36 15.35 66.78
C GLU A 270 -35.76 16.76 66.73
N ASP A 271 -36.42 17.67 65.99
CA ASP A 271 -35.97 19.05 65.75
C ASP A 271 -34.57 19.20 65.12
N VAL A 272 -34.01 18.15 64.52
CA VAL A 272 -32.69 18.20 63.86
C VAL A 272 -32.83 18.65 62.40
N GLY A 273 -31.99 19.62 62.01
CA GLY A 273 -31.93 20.12 60.63
C GLY A 273 -30.85 19.41 59.83
N ARG A 274 -29.66 19.28 60.43
CA ARG A 274 -28.48 18.69 59.80
C ARG A 274 -27.77 17.75 60.76
N VAL A 275 -27.07 16.79 60.20
CA VAL A 275 -26.25 15.82 60.94
C VAL A 275 -24.83 15.89 60.39
N VAL A 276 -23.86 16.12 61.27
CA VAL A 276 -22.44 16.01 60.92
C VAL A 276 -21.93 14.68 61.42
N ILE A 277 -21.48 13.82 60.52
CA ILE A 277 -20.89 12.53 60.87
C ILE A 277 -19.38 12.60 60.69
N GLU A 278 -18.65 12.18 61.71
CA GLU A 278 -17.19 12.15 61.75
C GLU A 278 -16.75 10.71 62.04
N TRP A 279 -15.80 10.19 61.26
CA TRP A 279 -15.22 8.89 61.50
C TRP A 279 -13.77 8.84 61.05
N GLN A 280 -13.02 7.91 61.61
CA GLN A 280 -11.69 7.56 61.16
C GLN A 280 -11.73 6.19 60.50
N GLU A 281 -11.14 6.07 59.32
CA GLU A 281 -11.09 4.82 58.58
C GLU A 281 -9.69 4.39 58.19
N ALA A 282 -9.45 3.09 58.26
CA ALA A 282 -8.29 2.44 57.68
C ALA A 282 -8.75 1.14 57.02
N TYR A 283 -8.27 0.84 55.82
CA TYR A 283 -8.76 -0.28 55.06
C TYR A 283 -7.70 -0.84 54.11
N SER A 284 -7.86 -2.12 53.81
CA SER A 284 -7.14 -2.82 52.76
C SER A 284 -8.08 -3.84 52.17
N ILE A 285 -8.64 -3.50 51.02
CA ILE A 285 -9.73 -4.20 50.33
C ILE A 285 -9.25 -4.59 48.94
N GLY A 286 -9.53 -5.82 48.56
CA GLY A 286 -9.19 -6.36 47.25
C GLY A 286 -10.16 -7.44 46.81
N TRP A 287 -9.67 -8.33 45.95
CA TRP A 287 -10.48 -9.31 45.25
C TRP A 287 -9.91 -10.71 45.40
N GLY A 288 -10.76 -11.68 45.76
CA GLY A 288 -10.37 -13.08 45.98
C GLY A 288 -10.84 -14.07 44.92
N GLY A 289 -11.62 -13.61 43.94
CA GLY A 289 -12.20 -14.48 42.92
C GLY A 289 -11.65 -14.28 41.52
N SER A 290 -12.26 -14.93 40.54
CA SER A 290 -11.86 -14.79 39.14
C SER A 290 -12.14 -13.38 38.64
N ALA A 291 -11.23 -12.82 37.85
CA ALA A 291 -11.42 -11.51 37.22
C ALA A 291 -10.82 -11.51 35.82
N ARG A 292 -11.44 -10.74 34.93
CA ARG A 292 -10.94 -10.46 33.58
C ARG A 292 -10.27 -9.09 33.55
N GLN A 293 -9.11 -9.00 32.91
CA GLN A 293 -8.44 -7.74 32.63
C GLN A 293 -8.16 -7.61 31.14
N SER A 294 -8.52 -6.47 30.58
CA SER A 294 -8.42 -6.20 29.14
C SER A 294 -7.40 -5.10 28.88
N TYR A 295 -6.48 -5.36 27.95
CA TYR A 295 -5.45 -4.42 27.50
C TYR A 295 -5.70 -4.06 26.04
N PRO A 296 -6.20 -2.84 25.74
CA PRO A 296 -6.42 -2.41 24.38
C PRO A 296 -5.11 -1.99 23.70
N TYR A 297 -4.96 -2.36 22.42
CA TYR A 297 -3.86 -1.95 21.55
C TYR A 297 -2.45 -2.08 22.16
N LEU A 298 -2.16 -3.25 22.70
CA LEU A 298 -0.85 -3.52 23.29
C LEU A 298 0.24 -3.47 22.19
N PRO A 299 1.25 -2.57 22.26
CA PRO A 299 2.29 -2.48 21.24
C PRO A 299 3.11 -3.77 21.11
N ALA A 300 3.79 -3.95 19.97
CA ALA A 300 4.75 -5.03 19.80
C ALA A 300 5.85 -4.94 20.86
N GLY A 301 6.19 -6.07 21.48
CA GLY A 301 7.14 -6.09 22.60
C GLY A 301 7.00 -7.31 23.50
N GLU A 302 7.88 -7.36 24.49
CA GLU A 302 7.84 -8.36 25.55
C GLU A 302 7.18 -7.80 26.80
N TYR A 303 6.23 -8.55 27.33
CA TYR A 303 5.51 -8.22 28.55
C TYR A 303 5.59 -9.38 29.54
N ARG A 304 5.48 -9.05 30.82
CA ARG A 304 5.41 -10.04 31.89
C ARG A 304 4.17 -9.80 32.72
N MET A 305 3.23 -10.73 32.66
CA MET A 305 2.10 -10.73 33.58
C MET A 305 2.57 -11.28 34.93
N ARG A 306 2.64 -10.40 35.92
CA ARG A 306 3.03 -10.71 37.30
C ARG A 306 1.78 -10.81 38.16
N LEU A 307 1.66 -11.88 38.92
CA LEU A 307 0.58 -12.12 39.87
C LEU A 307 1.19 -12.34 41.25
N GLN A 308 0.78 -11.54 42.23
CA GLN A 308 1.20 -11.66 43.61
C GLN A 308 -0.01 -12.03 44.46
N PRO A 309 -0.03 -13.24 45.05
CA PRO A 309 -0.99 -13.57 46.08
C PRO A 309 -0.73 -12.73 47.34
N LEU A 310 -1.80 -12.33 48.01
CA LEU A 310 -1.80 -11.50 49.21
C LEU A 310 -2.68 -12.14 50.30
N THR A 311 -2.38 -11.85 51.57
CA THR A 311 -3.29 -12.12 52.68
C THR A 311 -4.51 -11.19 52.62
N VAL A 312 -5.51 -11.46 53.45
CA VAL A 312 -6.71 -10.61 53.59
C VAL A 312 -6.32 -9.17 53.96
N GLU A 313 -5.32 -9.03 54.82
CA GLU A 313 -4.75 -7.77 55.29
C GLU A 313 -3.83 -7.08 54.27
N GLY A 314 -3.58 -7.72 53.12
CA GLY A 314 -2.81 -7.13 52.01
C GLY A 314 -1.32 -7.41 51.98
N LYS A 315 -0.81 -8.28 52.86
CA LYS A 315 0.61 -8.64 52.87
C LYS A 315 0.92 -9.71 51.81
N PRO A 316 2.11 -9.71 51.17
CA PRO A 316 2.49 -10.76 50.24
C PRO A 316 2.39 -12.16 50.86
N ALA A 317 1.67 -13.07 50.20
CA ALA A 317 1.42 -14.43 50.64
C ALA A 317 1.97 -15.44 49.61
N GLY A 318 3.30 -15.56 49.53
CA GLY A 318 4.00 -16.44 48.59
C GLY A 318 4.73 -15.70 47.46
N ASP A 319 5.27 -16.47 46.52
CA ASP A 319 6.08 -15.96 45.42
C ASP A 319 5.24 -15.28 44.33
N VAL A 320 5.87 -14.33 43.61
CA VAL A 320 5.28 -13.74 42.39
C VAL A 320 5.26 -14.77 41.27
N ILE A 321 4.07 -15.05 40.75
CA ILE A 321 3.84 -15.89 39.58
C ILE A 321 4.02 -15.01 38.35
N THR A 322 4.85 -15.45 37.39
CA THR A 322 5.14 -14.67 36.18
C THR A 322 4.81 -15.46 34.92
N THR A 323 4.04 -14.85 34.01
CA THR A 323 3.72 -15.40 32.69
C THR A 323 4.26 -14.46 31.62
N ARG A 324 5.11 -14.97 30.73
CA ARG A 324 5.70 -14.19 29.63
C ARG A 324 4.71 -14.09 28.46
N ILE A 325 4.47 -12.87 27.99
CA ILE A 325 3.60 -12.56 26.86
C ILE A 325 4.43 -11.80 25.83
N VAL A 326 4.44 -12.26 24.58
CA VAL A 326 5.20 -11.63 23.50
C VAL A 326 4.24 -11.22 22.39
N VAL A 327 4.12 -9.92 22.16
CA VAL A 327 3.37 -9.37 21.02
C VAL A 327 4.32 -9.26 19.84
N VAL A 328 4.09 -10.09 18.82
CA VAL A 328 4.98 -10.19 17.65
C VAL A 328 4.88 -8.90 16.83
N PRO A 329 6.00 -8.28 16.42
CA PRO A 329 5.96 -7.11 15.55
C PRO A 329 5.40 -7.47 14.17
N PRO A 330 4.72 -6.52 13.50
CA PRO A 330 4.20 -6.76 12.16
C PRO A 330 5.35 -6.96 11.15
N PHE A 331 5.10 -7.79 10.13
CA PHE A 331 6.14 -8.20 9.19
C PHE A 331 6.79 -7.03 8.42
N TYR A 332 6.07 -5.93 8.22
CA TYR A 332 6.57 -4.74 7.50
C TYR A 332 7.51 -3.85 8.34
N GLU A 333 7.58 -4.08 9.66
CA GLU A 333 8.59 -3.44 10.53
C GLU A 333 9.92 -4.21 10.50
N ALA A 334 9.94 -5.42 9.98
CA ALA A 334 11.14 -6.22 9.91
C ALA A 334 12.06 -5.75 8.77
N LEU A 335 13.37 -5.66 9.04
CA LEU A 335 14.38 -5.22 8.06
C LEU A 335 14.40 -6.06 6.79
N TRP A 336 14.16 -7.38 6.91
CA TRP A 336 14.15 -8.29 5.76
C TRP A 336 13.09 -7.92 4.72
N PHE A 337 11.96 -7.34 5.15
CA PHE A 337 10.90 -6.93 4.25
C PHE A 337 11.36 -5.77 3.36
N TRP A 338 12.01 -4.77 3.97
CA TRP A 338 12.55 -3.63 3.26
C TRP A 338 13.73 -3.99 2.35
N THR A 339 14.61 -4.91 2.78
CA THR A 339 15.70 -5.38 1.90
C THR A 339 15.16 -6.10 0.68
N LEU A 340 14.15 -6.97 0.83
CA LEU A 340 13.50 -7.63 -0.30
C LEU A 340 12.75 -6.65 -1.20
N ALA A 341 12.06 -5.65 -0.62
CA ALA A 341 11.36 -4.64 -1.40
C ALA A 341 12.30 -3.81 -2.27
N VAL A 342 13.45 -3.39 -1.71
CA VAL A 342 14.48 -2.64 -2.46
C VAL A 342 15.12 -3.51 -3.54
N LEU A 343 15.45 -4.77 -3.24
CA LEU A 343 16.00 -5.71 -4.22
C LEU A 343 15.02 -5.99 -5.35
N GLY A 344 13.74 -6.21 -5.04
CA GLY A 344 12.68 -6.40 -6.03
C GLY A 344 12.49 -5.16 -6.92
N GLY A 345 12.51 -3.97 -6.32
CA GLY A 345 12.47 -2.70 -7.06
C GLY A 345 13.66 -2.53 -8.00
N ALA A 346 14.88 -2.81 -7.53
CA ALA A 346 16.10 -2.74 -8.35
C ALA A 346 16.10 -3.77 -9.50
N ALA A 347 15.61 -4.99 -9.25
CA ALA A 347 15.47 -6.00 -10.28
C ALA A 347 14.44 -5.59 -11.35
N LEU A 348 13.31 -5.00 -10.95
CA LEU A 348 12.29 -4.52 -11.87
C LEU A 348 12.80 -3.37 -12.75
N THR A 349 13.52 -2.40 -12.16
CA THR A 349 14.10 -1.29 -12.94
C THR A 349 15.17 -1.78 -13.91
N ALA A 350 16.06 -2.68 -13.47
CA ALA A 350 17.06 -3.30 -14.35
C ALA A 350 16.40 -4.09 -15.50
N TRP A 351 15.31 -4.83 -15.22
CA TRP A 351 14.53 -5.54 -16.22
C TRP A 351 13.90 -4.60 -17.25
N LEU A 352 13.27 -3.50 -16.81
CA LEU A 352 12.67 -2.50 -17.69
C LEU A 352 13.72 -1.82 -18.59
N VAL A 353 14.86 -1.41 -18.02
CA VAL A 353 15.97 -0.80 -18.77
C VAL A 353 16.51 -1.79 -19.82
N ARG A 354 16.66 -3.06 -19.47
CA ARG A 354 17.13 -4.11 -20.40
C ARG A 354 16.11 -4.38 -21.52
N GLN A 355 14.82 -4.37 -21.22
CA GLN A 355 13.75 -4.50 -22.23
C GLN A 355 13.78 -3.32 -23.20
N PHE A 356 13.88 -2.09 -22.68
CA PHE A 356 13.89 -0.88 -23.50
C PHE A 356 15.13 -0.80 -24.40
N THR A 357 16.31 -1.09 -23.86
CA THR A 357 17.57 -1.10 -24.64
C THR A 357 17.55 -2.17 -25.73
N ARG A 358 17.04 -3.38 -25.45
CA ARG A 358 16.86 -4.43 -26.47
C ARG A 358 15.94 -4.00 -27.61
N ARG A 359 14.77 -3.44 -27.31
CA ARG A 359 13.84 -2.94 -28.34
C ARG A 359 14.48 -1.84 -29.19
N ARG A 360 15.23 -0.93 -28.56
CA ARG A 360 15.96 0.12 -29.28
C ARG A 360 17.04 -0.45 -30.20
N MET A 361 17.76 -1.48 -29.75
CA MET A 361 18.80 -2.12 -30.55
C MET A 361 18.22 -2.87 -31.75
N GLN A 362 17.12 -3.61 -31.56
CA GLN A 362 16.41 -4.30 -32.65
C GLN A 362 15.96 -3.33 -33.74
N ARG A 363 15.32 -2.21 -33.38
CA ARG A 363 14.91 -1.18 -34.35
C ARG A 363 16.08 -0.58 -35.14
N ARG A 364 17.25 -0.43 -34.50
CA ARG A 364 18.47 0.05 -35.18
C ARG A 364 19.02 -0.98 -36.16
N LEU A 365 19.00 -2.26 -35.78
CA LEU A 365 19.41 -3.35 -36.67
C LEU A 365 18.48 -3.45 -37.87
N ASP A 366 17.16 -3.43 -37.66
CA ASP A 366 16.17 -3.46 -38.75
C ASP A 366 16.34 -2.28 -39.72
N ALA A 367 16.63 -1.08 -39.21
CA ALA A 367 16.89 0.10 -40.03
C ALA A 367 18.17 -0.07 -40.89
N LEU A 368 19.26 -0.55 -40.28
CA LEU A 368 20.52 -0.81 -40.99
C LEU A 368 20.39 -1.93 -42.02
N GLU A 369 19.60 -2.96 -41.75
CA GLU A 369 19.33 -4.04 -42.71
C GLU A 369 18.58 -3.53 -43.93
N ARG A 370 17.60 -2.64 -43.76
CA ARG A 370 16.87 -2.01 -44.87
C ARG A 370 17.77 -1.12 -45.70
N GLU A 371 18.60 -0.30 -45.06
CA GLU A 371 19.56 0.57 -45.75
C GLU A 371 20.52 -0.25 -46.61
N ARG A 372 21.10 -1.32 -46.04
CA ARG A 372 21.95 -2.26 -46.78
C ARG A 372 21.23 -2.96 -47.93
N ALA A 373 19.95 -3.28 -47.77
CA ALA A 373 19.17 -3.90 -48.85
C ALA A 373 19.03 -2.94 -50.05
N ILE A 374 18.75 -1.66 -49.80
CA ILE A 374 18.65 -0.63 -50.84
C ILE A 374 20.01 -0.44 -51.54
N GLU A 375 21.11 -0.36 -50.79
CA GLU A 375 22.45 -0.22 -51.36
C GLU A 375 22.86 -1.42 -52.23
N ARG A 376 22.54 -2.65 -51.81
CA ARG A 376 22.80 -3.86 -52.60
C ARG A 376 22.05 -3.84 -53.92
N GLU A 377 20.79 -3.40 -53.89
CA GLU A 377 19.96 -3.31 -55.09
C GLU A 377 20.52 -2.25 -56.07
N ARG A 378 20.93 -1.09 -55.56
CA ARG A 378 21.63 -0.10 -56.39
C ARG A 378 22.93 -0.63 -56.98
N SER A 379 23.73 -1.34 -56.18
CA SER A 379 24.98 -1.95 -56.66
C SER A 379 24.72 -3.02 -57.73
N ARG A 380 23.61 -3.75 -57.63
CA ARG A 380 23.16 -4.70 -58.65
C ARG A 380 22.82 -3.97 -59.96
N ILE A 381 21.99 -2.92 -59.89
CA ILE A 381 21.63 -2.10 -61.06
C ILE A 381 22.87 -1.47 -61.70
N ALA A 382 23.81 -0.96 -60.89
CA ALA A 382 25.06 -0.41 -61.39
C ALA A 382 25.90 -1.46 -62.14
N ARG A 383 25.92 -2.71 -61.67
CA ARG A 383 26.63 -3.81 -62.33
C ARG A 383 25.98 -4.19 -63.66
N ASP A 384 24.65 -4.36 -63.68
CA ASP A 384 23.90 -4.67 -64.90
C ASP A 384 24.09 -3.58 -65.99
N LEU A 385 24.23 -2.31 -65.58
CA LEU A 385 24.55 -1.20 -66.49
C LEU A 385 26.02 -1.22 -66.96
N HIS A 386 26.97 -1.54 -66.06
CA HIS A 386 28.38 -1.65 -66.38
C HIS A 386 28.69 -2.76 -67.39
N ASP A 387 28.02 -3.91 -67.27
CA ASP A 387 28.25 -5.06 -68.15
C ASP A 387 27.88 -4.74 -69.61
N ASN A 388 26.82 -3.96 -69.83
CA ASN A 388 26.43 -3.49 -71.18
C ASN A 388 27.45 -2.50 -71.76
N LEU A 389 27.98 -1.58 -70.94
CA LEU A 389 29.06 -0.66 -71.34
C LEU A 389 30.33 -1.41 -71.74
N GLY A 390 30.66 -2.49 -71.03
CA GLY A 390 31.84 -3.32 -71.31
C GLY A 390 31.82 -3.92 -72.71
N ALA A 391 30.66 -4.39 -73.18
CA ALA A 391 30.48 -4.91 -74.53
C ALA A 391 30.67 -3.82 -75.60
N ASP A 392 30.06 -2.65 -75.41
CA ASP A 392 30.14 -1.53 -76.36
C ASP A 392 31.56 -0.92 -76.41
N LEU A 393 32.27 -0.85 -75.28
CA LEU A 393 33.68 -0.44 -75.24
C LEU A 393 34.59 -1.43 -75.97
N THR A 394 34.31 -2.73 -75.85
CA THR A 394 35.05 -3.77 -76.60
C THR A 394 34.80 -3.62 -78.10
N HIS A 395 33.57 -3.31 -78.50
CA HIS A 395 33.22 -3.03 -79.89
C HIS A 395 33.93 -1.77 -80.42
N LEU A 396 34.03 -0.72 -79.61
CA LEU A 396 34.76 0.50 -79.96
C LEU A 396 36.26 0.22 -80.16
N ALA A 397 36.87 -0.57 -79.28
CA ALA A 397 38.26 -0.99 -79.41
C ALA A 397 38.49 -1.77 -80.72
N LEU A 398 37.59 -2.71 -81.05
CA LEU A 398 37.68 -3.49 -82.30
C LEU A 398 37.52 -2.62 -83.55
N LEU A 399 36.56 -1.70 -83.57
CA LEU A 399 36.38 -0.77 -84.69
C LEU A 399 37.57 0.18 -84.85
N SER A 400 38.18 0.59 -83.73
CA SER A 400 39.40 1.41 -83.74
C SER A 400 40.60 0.67 -84.32
N ASP A 401 40.74 -0.62 -83.97
CA ASP A 401 41.77 -1.50 -84.55
C ASP A 401 41.53 -1.72 -86.06
N LEU A 402 40.28 -1.96 -86.46
CA LEU A 402 39.89 -2.10 -87.87
C LEU A 402 40.14 -0.82 -88.67
N ALA A 403 39.85 0.35 -88.10
CA ALA A 403 40.14 1.65 -88.71
C ALA A 403 41.66 1.85 -88.92
N GLN A 404 42.48 1.37 -87.98
CA GLN A 404 43.93 1.42 -88.08
C GLN A 404 44.48 0.44 -89.12
N SER A 405 43.91 -0.77 -89.22
CA SER A 405 44.30 -1.75 -90.25
C SER A 405 43.90 -1.36 -91.67
N ASP A 406 42.74 -0.70 -91.81
CA ASP A 406 42.20 -0.21 -93.09
C ASP A 406 42.75 1.16 -93.52
N ALA A 407 43.80 1.68 -92.87
CA ALA A 407 44.35 3.01 -93.11
C ALA A 407 44.84 3.26 -94.56
N SER A 408 45.04 2.21 -95.34
CA SER A 408 45.42 2.28 -96.76
C SER A 408 44.23 2.45 -97.72
N ASP A 409 42.99 2.30 -97.23
CA ASP A 409 41.75 2.51 -97.99
C ASP A 409 40.94 3.66 -97.36
N PRO A 410 41.07 4.90 -97.89
CA PRO A 410 40.46 6.09 -97.31
C PRO A 410 38.94 5.99 -97.12
N ALA A 411 38.24 5.24 -97.98
CA ALA A 411 36.79 5.10 -97.91
C ALA A 411 36.37 4.18 -96.75
N LYS A 412 37.14 3.11 -96.48
CA LYS A 412 36.90 2.23 -95.32
C LYS A 412 37.32 2.88 -94.02
N THR A 413 38.45 3.59 -94.00
CA THR A 413 38.89 4.34 -92.82
C THR A 413 37.85 5.38 -92.42
N ALA A 414 37.34 6.17 -93.37
CA ALA A 414 36.30 7.17 -93.10
C ALA A 414 35.03 6.54 -92.50
N LYS A 415 34.59 5.41 -93.05
CA LYS A 415 33.43 4.68 -92.54
C LYS A 415 33.64 4.14 -91.12
N ASN A 416 34.82 3.59 -90.82
CA ASN A 416 35.12 3.06 -89.49
C ASN A 416 35.23 4.22 -88.47
N LEU A 417 35.78 5.38 -88.86
CA LEU A 417 35.84 6.58 -88.01
C LEU A 417 34.44 7.13 -87.70
N ASP A 418 33.53 7.17 -88.67
CA ASP A 418 32.13 7.55 -88.43
C ASP A 418 31.45 6.59 -87.43
N GLN A 419 31.67 5.28 -87.59
CA GLN A 419 31.15 4.27 -86.66
C GLN A 419 31.72 4.42 -85.24
N ILE A 420 33.01 4.74 -85.11
CA ILE A 420 33.65 5.02 -83.81
C ILE A 420 33.03 6.28 -83.18
N PHE A 421 32.83 7.35 -83.95
CA PHE A 421 32.24 8.59 -83.46
C PHE A 421 30.80 8.37 -82.94
N ASP A 422 29.99 7.64 -83.70
CA ASP A 422 28.62 7.30 -83.31
C ASP A 422 28.58 6.40 -82.08
N LEU A 423 29.49 5.42 -81.99
CA LEU A 423 29.59 4.52 -80.84
C LEU A 423 30.07 5.25 -79.58
N ALA A 424 31.06 6.13 -79.69
CA ALA A 424 31.55 6.96 -78.58
C ALA A 424 30.47 7.91 -78.04
N ARG A 425 29.69 8.53 -78.95
CA ARG A 425 28.54 9.38 -78.57
C ARG A 425 27.44 8.58 -77.88
N THR A 426 27.22 7.34 -78.31
CA THR A 426 26.27 6.42 -77.69
C THR A 426 26.73 6.00 -76.29
N LEU A 427 28.01 5.63 -76.13
CA LEU A 427 28.62 5.30 -74.84
C LEU A 427 28.53 6.45 -73.82
N THR A 428 28.81 7.68 -74.26
CA THR A 428 28.71 8.86 -73.38
C THR A 428 27.29 9.02 -72.83
N ARG A 429 26.28 8.84 -73.69
CA ARG A 429 24.86 8.90 -73.29
C ARG A 429 24.48 7.77 -72.33
N GLN A 430 24.99 6.56 -72.56
CA GLN A 430 24.75 5.41 -71.68
C GLN A 430 25.38 5.61 -70.28
N VAL A 431 26.54 6.27 -70.19
CA VAL A 431 27.15 6.63 -68.89
C VAL A 431 26.29 7.65 -68.14
N ASP A 432 25.79 8.69 -68.82
CA ASP A 432 24.87 9.66 -68.22
C ASP A 432 23.56 9.00 -67.75
N GLU A 433 23.01 8.08 -68.56
CA GLU A 433 21.85 7.25 -68.20
C GLU A 433 22.14 6.42 -66.93
N MET A 434 23.35 5.87 -66.78
CA MET A 434 23.75 5.07 -65.64
C MET A 434 23.89 5.90 -64.36
N VAL A 435 24.60 7.02 -64.41
CA VAL A 435 24.75 7.94 -63.28
C VAL A 435 23.38 8.42 -62.79
N TRP A 436 22.45 8.68 -63.73
CA TRP A 436 21.09 9.07 -63.39
C TRP A 436 20.28 7.94 -62.73
N ALA A 437 20.39 6.70 -63.24
CA ALA A 437 19.64 5.55 -62.75
C ALA A 437 20.03 5.15 -61.30
N VAL A 438 21.29 5.32 -60.91
CA VAL A 438 21.78 4.92 -59.57
C VAL A 438 21.74 6.05 -58.52
N ASN A 439 21.48 7.29 -58.94
CA ASN A 439 21.51 8.45 -58.03
C ASN A 439 20.26 8.53 -57.13
N PRO A 440 20.42 8.50 -55.79
CA PRO A 440 19.33 8.64 -54.81
C PRO A 440 18.48 9.91 -54.98
N ALA A 441 19.07 11.02 -55.42
CA ALA A 441 18.38 12.29 -55.57
C ALA A 441 17.25 12.23 -56.62
N ASN A 442 17.23 11.18 -57.44
CA ASN A 442 16.26 10.96 -58.50
C ASN A 442 15.16 9.97 -58.13
N ASP A 443 15.08 9.47 -56.88
CA ASP A 443 14.08 8.47 -56.42
C ASP A 443 12.67 9.06 -56.24
N SER A 444 12.24 9.89 -57.19
CA SER A 444 10.93 10.52 -57.24
C SER A 444 10.39 10.57 -58.68
N LEU A 445 9.07 10.58 -58.80
CA LEU A 445 8.38 10.78 -60.08
C LEU A 445 8.75 12.14 -60.70
N LYS A 446 8.92 13.16 -59.87
CA LYS A 446 9.31 14.52 -60.27
C LYS A 446 10.69 14.56 -60.94
N GLY A 447 11.62 13.69 -60.55
CA GLY A 447 12.91 13.53 -61.21
C GLY A 447 12.86 12.64 -62.47
N PHE A 448 12.05 11.57 -62.45
CA PHE A 448 11.96 10.60 -63.54
C PHE A 448 11.29 11.16 -64.81
N VAL A 449 10.17 11.88 -64.67
CA VAL A 449 9.39 12.33 -65.83
C VAL A 449 10.16 13.30 -66.74
N PRO A 450 10.83 14.36 -66.24
CA PRO A 450 11.62 15.25 -67.09
C PRO A 450 12.76 14.54 -67.81
N PHE A 451 13.45 13.62 -67.13
CA PHE A 451 14.52 12.81 -67.72
C PHE A 451 13.98 11.96 -68.89
N LEU A 452 12.90 11.23 -68.68
CA LEU A 452 12.29 10.38 -69.69
C LEU A 452 11.78 11.20 -70.90
N SER A 453 11.18 12.36 -70.64
CA SER A 453 10.64 13.25 -71.67
C SER A 453 11.74 13.84 -72.56
N ASN A 454 12.85 14.25 -71.95
CA ASN A 454 14.02 14.74 -72.68
C ASN A 454 14.68 13.63 -73.50
N TYR A 455 14.77 12.43 -72.93
CA TYR A 455 15.30 11.26 -73.65
C TYR A 455 14.47 10.95 -74.90
N ALA A 456 13.14 10.84 -74.75
CA ALA A 456 12.24 10.48 -75.85
C ALA A 456 12.27 11.50 -76.99
N GLN A 457 12.23 12.79 -76.66
CA GLN A 457 12.33 13.87 -77.65
C GLN A 457 13.66 13.81 -78.41
N ASN A 458 14.78 13.70 -77.70
CA ASN A 458 16.10 13.69 -78.33
C ASN A 458 16.31 12.43 -79.20
N TYR A 459 15.83 11.27 -78.75
CA TYR A 459 15.97 10.02 -79.48
C TYR A 459 15.16 10.01 -80.79
N LEU A 460 13.89 10.45 -80.75
CA LEU A 460 13.04 10.51 -81.94
C LEU A 460 13.42 11.65 -82.90
N LEU A 461 13.86 12.79 -82.37
CA LEU A 461 14.35 13.91 -83.17
C LEU A 461 15.56 13.50 -84.02
N ALA A 462 16.49 12.73 -83.44
CA ALA A 462 17.64 12.20 -84.17
C ALA A 462 17.24 11.25 -85.31
N ALA A 463 16.07 10.61 -85.22
CA ALA A 463 15.50 9.76 -86.26
C ALA A 463 14.57 10.52 -87.24
N GLY A 464 14.38 11.83 -87.07
CA GLY A 464 13.51 12.65 -87.91
C GLY A 464 12.01 12.48 -87.66
N ILE A 465 11.63 11.90 -86.50
CA ILE A 465 10.22 11.68 -86.12
C ILE A 465 9.82 12.72 -85.06
N PRO A 466 8.86 13.61 -85.33
CA PRO A 466 8.30 14.50 -84.32
C PRO A 466 7.69 13.72 -83.14
N CYS A 467 8.06 14.12 -81.92
CA CYS A 467 7.52 13.54 -80.68
C CYS A 467 6.58 14.52 -79.99
N ARG A 468 5.30 14.14 -79.83
CA ARG A 468 4.32 14.91 -79.06
C ARG A 468 4.29 14.46 -77.61
N LEU A 469 4.63 15.37 -76.71
CA LEU A 469 4.51 15.15 -75.27
C LEU A 469 3.13 15.60 -74.77
N ASP A 470 2.39 14.67 -74.16
CA ASP A 470 1.17 14.97 -73.43
C ASP A 470 1.35 14.66 -71.95
N ILE A 471 1.88 15.64 -71.24
CA ILE A 471 2.39 15.52 -69.87
C ILE A 471 1.79 16.67 -69.05
N PRO A 472 1.15 16.40 -67.90
CA PRO A 472 0.65 17.44 -67.00
C PRO A 472 1.77 18.38 -66.54
N ALA A 473 1.42 19.64 -66.25
CA ALA A 473 2.37 20.65 -65.78
C ALA A 473 2.96 20.34 -64.39
N ALA A 474 2.30 19.49 -63.59
CA ALA A 474 2.74 19.08 -62.27
C ALA A 474 2.44 17.60 -62.02
N PHE A 475 3.35 16.96 -61.28
CA PHE A 475 3.21 15.60 -60.78
C PHE A 475 3.23 15.61 -59.25
N PRO A 476 2.54 14.66 -58.60
CA PRO A 476 2.74 14.42 -57.18
C PRO A 476 4.19 13.99 -56.94
N ASP A 477 4.75 14.40 -55.81
CA ASP A 477 6.07 13.96 -55.36
C ASP A 477 5.96 12.53 -54.81
N ALA A 478 5.71 11.58 -55.71
CA ALA A 478 5.58 10.16 -55.38
C ALA A 478 6.96 9.49 -55.44
N PRO A 479 7.33 8.68 -54.43
CA PRO A 479 8.61 7.97 -54.44
C PRO A 479 8.62 6.91 -55.53
N LEU A 480 9.71 6.84 -56.30
CA LEU A 480 9.98 5.76 -57.25
C LEU A 480 11.31 5.13 -56.90
N SER A 481 11.31 3.81 -56.64
CA SER A 481 12.55 3.09 -56.34
C SER A 481 13.50 3.07 -57.56
N SER A 482 14.80 2.95 -57.32
CA SER A 482 15.80 2.80 -58.40
C SER A 482 15.45 1.67 -59.37
N THR A 483 14.91 0.56 -58.85
CA THR A 483 14.46 -0.60 -59.65
C THR A 483 13.26 -0.24 -60.53
N GLN A 484 12.25 0.46 -59.99
CA GLN A 484 11.11 0.95 -60.76
C GLN A 484 11.55 1.90 -61.87
N ARG A 485 12.39 2.89 -61.55
CA ARG A 485 12.92 3.86 -62.54
C ARG A 485 13.67 3.15 -63.67
N HIS A 486 14.55 2.20 -63.32
CA HIS A 486 15.34 1.46 -64.29
C HIS A 486 14.49 0.62 -65.24
N HIS A 487 13.54 -0.16 -64.70
CA HIS A 487 12.65 -0.98 -65.54
C HIS A 487 11.70 -0.15 -66.39
N LEU A 488 11.13 0.95 -65.86
CA LEU A 488 10.29 1.86 -66.65
C LEU A 488 11.08 2.50 -67.80
N PHE A 489 12.29 2.98 -67.53
CA PHE A 489 13.15 3.60 -68.53
C PHE A 489 13.51 2.61 -69.66
N LEU A 490 13.98 1.41 -69.32
CA LEU A 490 14.33 0.40 -70.32
C LEU A 490 13.14 0.00 -71.18
N THR A 491 11.96 -0.14 -70.59
CA THR A 491 10.74 -0.48 -71.33
C THR A 491 10.34 0.64 -72.31
N VAL A 492 10.38 1.91 -71.89
CA VAL A 492 10.09 3.03 -72.81
C VAL A 492 11.16 3.16 -73.88
N LYS A 493 12.43 2.96 -73.54
CA LYS A 493 13.56 2.95 -74.50
C LYS A 493 13.35 1.89 -75.58
N GLU A 494 12.96 0.68 -75.21
CA GLU A 494 12.64 -0.40 -76.14
C GLU A 494 11.41 -0.07 -77.00
N ALA A 495 10.36 0.54 -76.44
CA ALA A 495 9.21 1.00 -77.21
C ALA A 495 9.59 2.04 -78.28
N LEU A 496 10.40 3.04 -77.90
CA LEU A 496 10.91 4.06 -78.83
C LEU A 496 11.83 3.46 -79.90
N HIS A 497 12.68 2.51 -79.52
CA HIS A 497 13.55 1.78 -80.46
C HIS A 497 12.72 1.06 -81.52
N ASN A 498 11.65 0.39 -81.10
CA ASN A 498 10.74 -0.31 -82.00
C ASN A 498 10.04 0.64 -82.97
N ILE A 499 9.68 1.86 -82.55
CA ILE A 499 9.12 2.89 -83.45
C ILE A 499 10.13 3.22 -84.56
N VAL A 500 11.36 3.60 -84.18
CA VAL A 500 12.40 4.02 -85.12
C VAL A 500 12.76 2.89 -86.10
N LYS A 501 12.89 1.66 -85.61
CA LYS A 501 13.37 0.53 -86.41
C LYS A 501 12.28 -0.13 -87.25
N HIS A 502 11.03 -0.15 -86.77
CA HIS A 502 9.99 -1.00 -87.32
C HIS A 502 8.72 -0.27 -87.75
N ALA A 503 8.37 0.89 -87.20
CA ALA A 503 7.05 1.48 -87.45
C ALA A 503 6.94 2.22 -88.79
N ARG A 504 8.03 2.80 -89.32
CA ARG A 504 7.97 3.81 -90.41
C ARG A 504 6.95 4.92 -90.11
N ALA A 505 6.86 5.31 -88.85
CA ALA A 505 5.95 6.33 -88.38
C ALA A 505 6.38 7.72 -88.87
N THR A 506 5.40 8.59 -89.08
CA THR A 506 5.63 10.02 -89.35
C THR A 506 5.49 10.87 -88.09
N GLU A 507 4.90 10.33 -87.02
CA GLU A 507 4.71 11.00 -85.74
C GLU A 507 4.58 9.96 -84.61
N ALA A 508 5.02 10.34 -83.40
CA ALA A 508 4.87 9.54 -82.19
C ALA A 508 4.43 10.39 -80.99
N TRP A 509 3.77 9.77 -80.02
CA TRP A 509 3.29 10.40 -78.78
C TRP A 509 3.89 9.71 -77.56
N LEU A 510 4.29 10.52 -76.57
CA LEU A 510 4.57 10.06 -75.21
C LEU A 510 3.59 10.77 -74.27
N ARG A 511 2.67 10.01 -73.68
CA ARG A 511 1.71 10.52 -72.69
C ARG A 511 2.04 9.97 -71.33
N ILE A 512 2.15 10.83 -70.34
CA ILE A 512 2.42 10.42 -68.96
C ILE A 512 1.31 11.01 -68.10
N ARG A 513 0.51 10.14 -67.49
CA ARG A 513 -0.59 10.52 -66.61
C ARG A 513 -0.42 9.86 -65.26
N THR A 514 -0.94 10.52 -64.24
CA THR A 514 -1.05 9.97 -62.90
C THR A 514 -2.49 10.17 -62.46
N ASP A 515 -3.12 9.09 -61.98
CA ASP A 515 -4.26 9.18 -61.10
C ASP A 515 -3.77 9.06 -59.63
N ASP A 516 -4.67 9.13 -58.66
CA ASP A 516 -4.31 9.17 -57.24
C ASP A 516 -3.45 7.97 -56.78
N HIS A 517 -3.44 6.85 -57.52
CA HIS A 517 -2.74 5.62 -57.12
C HIS A 517 -1.99 4.89 -58.24
N ARG A 518 -1.93 5.44 -59.45
CA ARG A 518 -1.34 4.77 -60.61
C ARG A 518 -0.65 5.74 -61.54
N LEU A 519 0.58 5.41 -61.90
CA LEU A 519 1.32 6.00 -63.00
C LEU A 519 0.97 5.26 -64.28
N THR A 520 0.57 6.00 -65.30
CA THR A 520 0.30 5.47 -66.64
C THR A 520 1.21 6.16 -67.64
N ILE A 521 2.03 5.38 -68.36
CA ILE A 521 2.91 5.85 -69.43
C ILE A 521 2.48 5.21 -70.73
N VAL A 522 2.13 6.03 -71.72
CA VAL A 522 1.69 5.59 -73.03
C VAL A 522 2.70 6.03 -74.08
N VAL A 523 3.15 5.08 -74.90
CA VAL A 523 3.98 5.31 -76.08
C VAL A 523 3.18 4.87 -77.31
N GLU A 524 2.96 5.78 -78.25
CA GLU A 524 2.08 5.57 -79.40
C GLU A 524 2.72 6.08 -80.69
N ASP A 525 2.51 5.40 -81.81
CA ASP A 525 2.99 5.79 -83.14
C ASP A 525 1.89 5.67 -84.21
N ASN A 526 2.02 6.40 -85.32
CA ASN A 526 1.10 6.33 -86.47
C ASN A 526 1.64 5.50 -87.65
N GLY A 527 2.54 4.55 -87.38
CA GLY A 527 3.22 3.76 -88.39
C GLY A 527 2.39 2.62 -88.98
N ARG A 528 3.07 1.66 -89.59
CA ARG A 528 2.44 0.53 -90.30
C ARG A 528 1.74 -0.49 -89.39
N GLY A 529 1.88 -0.40 -88.08
CA GLY A 529 1.34 -1.35 -87.11
C GLY A 529 1.89 -2.78 -87.26
N ILE A 530 1.37 -3.69 -86.44
CA ILE A 530 1.78 -5.10 -86.37
C ILE A 530 0.55 -5.97 -86.65
N ALA A 531 0.67 -6.94 -87.55
CA ALA A 531 -0.40 -7.91 -87.80
C ALA A 531 -0.55 -8.88 -86.60
N GLU A 532 -1.79 -9.23 -86.25
CA GLU A 532 -2.11 -10.09 -85.10
C GLU A 532 -1.45 -11.48 -85.16
N SER A 533 -1.11 -11.95 -86.37
CA SER A 533 -0.40 -13.21 -86.63
C SER A 533 1.13 -13.14 -86.52
N ALA A 534 1.71 -11.96 -86.23
CA ALA A 534 3.15 -11.84 -86.02
C ALA A 534 3.50 -12.31 -84.60
N THR A 535 4.34 -13.34 -84.49
CA THR A 535 4.85 -13.83 -83.20
C THR A 535 5.45 -12.67 -82.41
N ALA A 536 5.11 -12.57 -81.12
CA ALA A 536 5.73 -11.61 -80.22
C ALA A 536 7.24 -11.88 -80.21
N GLY A 537 8.03 -11.03 -80.87
CA GLY A 537 9.49 -11.10 -80.77
C GLY A 537 9.94 -10.87 -79.32
N ASP A 538 11.16 -11.34 -79.01
CA ASP A 538 11.75 -11.34 -77.67
C ASP A 538 11.61 -9.98 -76.93
N GLY A 539 11.62 -8.86 -77.66
CA GLY A 539 11.50 -7.51 -77.09
C GLY A 539 10.19 -7.25 -76.33
N THR A 540 9.02 -7.70 -76.83
CA THR A 540 7.74 -7.41 -76.14
C THR A 540 7.54 -8.28 -74.90
N ALA A 541 7.92 -9.56 -74.97
CA ALA A 541 7.88 -10.46 -73.82
C ALA A 541 8.79 -9.95 -72.69
N ASN A 542 9.99 -9.47 -73.04
CA ASN A 542 10.92 -8.87 -72.09
C ASN A 542 10.37 -7.61 -71.44
N MET A 543 9.72 -6.73 -72.21
CA MET A 543 9.06 -5.53 -71.67
C MET A 543 7.94 -5.90 -70.67
N GLN A 544 7.10 -6.88 -70.99
CA GLN A 544 6.05 -7.36 -70.09
C GLN A 544 6.62 -7.93 -68.79
N GLN A 545 7.66 -8.77 -68.89
CA GLN A 545 8.30 -9.37 -67.72
C GLN A 545 8.93 -8.31 -66.79
N ARG A 546 9.60 -7.30 -67.37
CA ARG A 546 10.23 -6.19 -66.60
C ARG A 546 9.22 -5.34 -65.86
N ILE A 547 8.05 -5.10 -66.45
CA ILE A 547 7.00 -4.31 -65.82
C ILE A 547 6.25 -5.13 -64.77
N ALA A 548 5.99 -6.41 -65.06
CA ALA A 548 5.42 -7.33 -64.08
C ALA A 548 6.33 -7.49 -62.84
N SER A 549 7.66 -7.52 -63.01
CA SER A 549 8.60 -7.66 -61.89
C SER A 549 8.62 -6.47 -60.93
N ILE A 550 8.11 -5.30 -61.35
CA ILE A 550 7.94 -4.13 -60.50
C ILE A 550 6.48 -3.91 -60.05
N GLY A 551 5.60 -4.90 -60.28
CA GLY A 551 4.20 -4.85 -59.89
C GLY A 551 3.30 -4.04 -60.83
N GLY A 552 3.77 -3.73 -62.03
CA GLY A 552 2.99 -3.06 -63.07
C GLY A 552 2.38 -4.03 -64.09
N ALA A 553 1.61 -3.46 -65.03
CA ALA A 553 1.08 -4.18 -66.19
C ALA A 553 1.44 -3.43 -67.49
N LEU A 554 1.68 -4.17 -68.57
CA LEU A 554 1.93 -3.64 -69.90
C LEU A 554 0.91 -4.20 -70.88
N GLU A 555 0.18 -3.30 -71.54
CA GLU A 555 -0.76 -3.62 -72.60
C GLU A 555 -0.23 -3.08 -73.93
N ARG A 556 -0.36 -3.88 -74.99
CA ARG A 556 0.03 -3.51 -76.36
C ARG A 556 -1.15 -3.74 -77.29
N THR A 557 -1.58 -2.68 -77.96
CA THR A 557 -2.60 -2.72 -79.02
C THR A 557 -1.99 -2.21 -80.32
N SER A 558 -2.23 -2.90 -81.43
CA SER A 558 -1.72 -2.51 -82.75
C SER A 558 -2.63 -3.06 -83.83
N GLU A 559 -2.85 -2.26 -84.87
CA GLU A 559 -3.60 -2.67 -86.06
C GLU A 559 -2.78 -2.33 -87.32
N PRO A 560 -2.74 -3.22 -88.33
CA PRO A 560 -2.07 -2.92 -89.59
C PRO A 560 -2.56 -1.59 -90.20
N GLY A 561 -1.62 -0.68 -90.47
CA GLY A 561 -1.87 0.63 -91.04
C GLY A 561 -2.37 1.71 -90.06
N LYS A 562 -2.54 1.40 -88.76
CA LYS A 562 -2.96 2.38 -87.73
C LYS A 562 -1.93 2.59 -86.61
N GLY A 563 -0.75 1.98 -86.71
CA GLY A 563 0.34 2.14 -85.76
C GLY A 563 0.29 1.22 -84.54
N THR A 564 1.06 1.56 -83.51
CA THR A 564 1.21 0.77 -82.27
C THR A 564 0.95 1.65 -81.05
N HIS A 565 0.27 1.11 -80.06
CA HIS A 565 0.01 1.73 -78.77
C HIS A 565 0.48 0.81 -77.65
N ILE A 566 1.40 1.29 -76.82
CA ILE A 566 1.93 0.59 -75.65
C ILE A 566 1.56 1.39 -74.41
N SER A 567 0.78 0.80 -73.52
CA SER A 567 0.35 1.37 -72.25
C SER A 567 0.99 0.63 -71.08
N LEU A 568 1.73 1.36 -70.25
CA LEU A 568 2.38 0.89 -69.04
C LEU A 568 1.59 1.44 -67.85
N SER A 569 1.21 0.56 -66.92
CA SER A 569 0.57 0.99 -65.67
C SER A 569 1.34 0.47 -64.47
N LEU A 570 1.61 1.35 -63.50
CA LEU A 570 2.35 1.03 -62.27
C LEU A 570 1.61 1.61 -61.06
N PRO A 571 1.26 0.80 -60.05
CA PRO A 571 0.74 1.32 -58.79
C PRO A 571 1.78 2.20 -58.08
N LEU A 572 1.39 3.40 -57.67
CA LEU A 572 2.22 4.29 -56.87
C LEU A 572 2.01 3.98 -55.38
N ALA A 573 3.10 3.91 -54.62
CA ALA A 573 3.01 3.79 -53.17
C ALA A 573 2.39 5.08 -52.58
N LYS A 574 1.52 4.94 -51.56
CA LYS A 574 0.98 6.11 -50.84
C LYS A 574 2.13 7.00 -50.37
N PRO A 575 2.04 8.33 -50.52
CA PRO A 575 2.97 9.24 -49.85
C PRO A 575 2.87 8.97 -48.33
N VAL A 576 4.03 8.80 -47.70
CA VAL A 576 4.17 8.62 -46.24
C VAL A 576 4.01 9.96 -45.54
#